data_AF-A0A849WLB2-F1
#
_entry.id   AF-A0A849WLB2-F1
#
_cell.length_a   1.000
_cell.length_b   1.000
_cell.length_c   1.000
_cell.angle_alpha   90.00
_cell.angle_beta   90.00
_cell.angle_gamma   90.00
#
_symmetry.space_group_name_H-M   'P 1'
#
loop_
_entity.id
_entity.type
_entity.pdbx_description
1 polymer ?
#
loop_
_entity_poly.entity_id
_entity_poly.type
_entity_poly.pdbx_seq_one_letter_code
_entity_poly.pdbx_strand_id
1 'polypeptide(L)'
;MRQKRSSQAENQSVFDFGGPEISQIRAIHYGEAEILPDVRCECYVLEDGQSVMSERGFSSLLGMSRQSLNIMSVNWPQKNLESFCDKDKSMSVTFAFVTAEKSPYKNQSIVVYDASIIEEIIRVYALAYSSGALRE
;
A
#
# COMPACT_ATOMS: atom_id res chain seq x y z
N MET A 1 -16.14 -52.07 -31.95
CA MET A 1 -15.74 -51.01 -32.88
C MET A 1 -16.78 -49.89 -32.84
N ARG A 2 -16.35 -48.64 -32.58
CA ARG A 2 -16.97 -47.32 -32.93
C ARG A 2 -18.46 -47.09 -32.59
N GLN A 3 -18.93 -45.96 -32.05
CA GLN A 3 -18.42 -44.67 -31.62
C GLN A 3 -19.61 -44.06 -30.85
N LYS A 4 -19.47 -43.69 -29.57
CA LYS A 4 -20.39 -42.72 -28.95
C LYS A 4 -19.75 -41.35 -29.12
N ARG A 5 -20.28 -40.56 -30.05
CA ARG A 5 -20.00 -39.12 -30.15
C ARG A 5 -20.65 -38.44 -28.94
N SER A 6 -19.84 -38.07 -27.97
CA SER A 6 -20.18 -37.05 -26.98
C SER A 6 -19.30 -35.85 -27.31
N SER A 7 -19.91 -34.82 -27.88
CA SER A 7 -19.29 -33.53 -28.10
C SER A 7 -20.37 -32.45 -27.95
N GLN A 8 -20.62 -32.08 -26.70
CA GLN A 8 -21.07 -30.75 -26.30
C GLN A 8 -19.98 -30.29 -25.33
N ALA A 9 -19.05 -29.47 -25.80
CA ALA A 9 -19.14 -28.00 -25.72
C ALA A 9 -19.19 -27.58 -24.25
N GLU A 10 -18.02 -27.24 -23.69
CA GLU A 10 -17.58 -25.84 -23.51
C GLU A 10 -17.93 -25.36 -22.10
N ASN A 11 -16.91 -25.34 -21.24
CA ASN A 11 -16.60 -24.23 -20.33
C ASN A 11 -15.42 -24.62 -19.43
N GLN A 12 -14.24 -24.74 -20.05
CA GLN A 12 -13.02 -24.42 -19.34
C GLN A 12 -12.84 -22.92 -19.51
N SER A 13 -13.21 -22.14 -18.50
CA SER A 13 -12.78 -20.75 -18.39
C SER A 13 -11.28 -20.74 -18.09
N VAL A 14 -10.50 -20.92 -19.15
CA VAL A 14 -9.11 -20.52 -19.25
C VAL A 14 -9.14 -18.99 -19.27
N PHE A 15 -9.24 -18.39 -18.09
CA PHE A 15 -8.81 -17.00 -17.91
C PHE A 15 -7.29 -17.02 -17.76
N ASP A 16 -6.63 -17.23 -18.89
CA ASP A 16 -5.21 -16.98 -19.05
C ASP A 16 -5.05 -15.47 -19.21
N PHE A 17 -5.05 -14.76 -18.08
CA PHE A 17 -4.61 -13.38 -18.07
C PHE A 17 -3.09 -13.38 -18.11
N GLY A 18 -2.55 -13.53 -19.32
CA GLY A 18 -1.20 -13.10 -19.68
C GLY A 18 -1.06 -11.58 -19.59
N GLY A 19 -1.32 -11.02 -18.41
CA GLY A 19 -0.81 -9.71 -18.04
C GLY A 19 0.68 -9.82 -17.70
N PRO A 20 1.44 -8.72 -17.70
CA PRO A 20 2.83 -8.77 -17.26
C PRO A 20 2.86 -9.41 -15.88
N GLU A 21 3.72 -10.41 -15.68
CA GLU A 21 4.21 -10.76 -14.35
C GLU A 21 4.91 -9.50 -13.81
N ILE A 22 4.12 -8.56 -13.30
CA ILE A 22 4.61 -7.59 -12.34
C ILE A 22 5.13 -8.47 -11.24
N SER A 23 6.44 -8.45 -10.97
CA SER A 23 7.02 -9.15 -9.83
C SER A 23 6.32 -8.61 -8.59
N GLN A 24 5.24 -9.28 -8.19
CA GLN A 24 4.40 -8.85 -7.10
C GLN A 24 5.15 -9.23 -5.85
N ILE A 25 5.83 -8.24 -5.26
CA ILE A 25 6.44 -8.34 -3.95
C ILE A 25 5.43 -8.99 -3.01
N ARG A 26 5.82 -10.09 -2.38
CA ARG A 26 4.93 -10.85 -1.51
C ARG A 26 4.99 -10.36 -0.09
N ALA A 27 3.83 -10.09 0.50
CA ALA A 27 3.70 -9.89 1.94
C ALA A 27 3.53 -11.24 2.64
N ILE A 28 4.56 -11.65 3.38
CA ILE A 28 4.71 -13.01 3.95
C ILE A 28 4.35 -13.07 5.44
N HIS A 29 4.41 -11.93 6.15
CA HIS A 29 3.93 -11.82 7.51
C HIS A 29 2.89 -10.70 7.65
N TYR A 30 1.99 -10.88 8.61
CA TYR A 30 0.92 -9.96 8.96
C TYR A 30 0.84 -9.83 10.48
N GLY A 31 0.66 -8.61 10.96
CA GLY A 31 0.42 -8.32 12.37
C GLY A 31 0.09 -6.87 12.63
N GLU A 32 0.06 -6.51 13.91
CA GLU A 32 -0.01 -5.12 14.35
C GLU A 32 1.31 -4.74 15.02
N ALA A 33 1.78 -3.52 14.76
CA ALA A 33 2.92 -2.93 15.43
C ALA A 33 2.47 -1.68 16.19
N GLU A 34 2.92 -1.53 17.43
CA GLU A 34 2.77 -0.29 18.20
C GLU A 34 3.93 0.65 17.81
N ILE A 35 3.60 1.71 17.05
CA ILE A 35 4.60 2.64 16.51
C ILE A 35 4.82 3.82 17.45
N LEU A 36 3.74 4.29 18.08
CA LEU A 36 3.74 5.29 19.15
C LEU A 36 2.86 4.75 20.30
N PRO A 37 2.99 5.28 21.52
CA PRO A 37 2.12 4.91 22.62
C PRO A 37 0.64 4.98 22.20
N ASP A 38 -0.08 3.88 22.38
CA ASP A 38 -1.49 3.72 22.01
C ASP A 38 -1.81 3.81 20.49
N VAL A 39 -0.80 3.90 19.63
CA VAL A 39 -0.95 3.91 18.16
C VAL A 39 -0.49 2.57 17.59
N ARG A 40 -1.46 1.67 17.38
CA ARG A 40 -1.25 0.39 16.72
C ARG A 40 -1.60 0.47 15.24
N CYS A 41 -0.70 -0.02 14.41
CA CYS A 41 -0.79 0.01 12.96
C CYS A 41 -0.79 -1.41 12.41
N GLU A 42 -1.69 -1.68 11.47
CA GLU A 42 -1.68 -2.91 10.70
C GLU A 42 -0.47 -2.92 9.74
N CYS A 43 0.40 -3.92 9.90
CA CYS A 43 1.68 -4.00 9.20
C CYS A 43 1.88 -5.37 8.54
N TYR A 44 2.76 -5.38 7.55
CA TYR A 44 3.23 -6.55 6.83
C TYR A 44 4.75 -6.57 6.76
N VAL A 45 5.32 -7.77 6.67
CA VAL A 45 6.72 -7.95 6.26
C VAL A 45 6.73 -8.57 4.88
N LEU A 46 7.45 -7.91 3.98
CA LEU A 46 7.65 -8.32 2.60
C LEU A 46 8.73 -9.41 2.50
N GLU A 47 8.76 -10.12 1.38
CA GLU A 47 9.69 -11.24 1.17
C GLU A 47 11.17 -10.83 1.12
N ASP A 48 11.45 -9.56 0.83
CA ASP A 48 12.78 -8.95 0.90
C ASP A 48 13.16 -8.50 2.32
N GLY A 49 12.28 -8.72 3.30
CA GLY A 49 12.46 -8.34 4.70
C GLY A 49 12.01 -6.92 5.03
N GLN A 50 11.54 -6.13 4.06
CA GLN A 50 11.05 -4.79 4.31
C GLN A 50 9.74 -4.83 5.11
N SER A 51 9.64 -3.99 6.14
CA SER A 51 8.39 -3.79 6.89
C SER A 51 7.60 -2.64 6.28
N VAL A 52 6.32 -2.88 6.03
CA VAL A 52 5.41 -1.91 5.41
C VAL A 52 4.08 -1.87 6.14
N MET A 53 3.37 -0.75 6.01
CA MET A 53 2.03 -0.58 6.54
C MET A 53 1.00 -0.80 5.43
N SER A 54 -0.14 -1.39 5.76
CA SER A 54 -1.29 -1.32 4.84
C SER A 54 -1.87 0.09 4.82
N GLU A 55 -2.75 0.38 3.86
CA GLU A 55 -3.55 1.61 3.87
C GLU A 55 -4.29 1.83 5.21
N ARG A 56 -4.75 0.74 5.86
CA ARG A 56 -5.37 0.82 7.19
C ARG A 56 -4.35 1.19 8.26
N GLY A 57 -3.20 0.53 8.29
CA GLY A 57 -2.14 0.85 9.26
C GLY A 57 -1.64 2.27 9.11
N PHE A 58 -1.47 2.74 7.89
CA PHE A 58 -1.02 4.10 7.57
C PHE A 58 -2.07 5.16 7.93
N SER A 59 -3.34 4.90 7.64
CA SER A 59 -4.48 5.73 8.07
C SER A 59 -4.56 5.84 9.60
N SER A 60 -4.37 4.73 10.32
CA SER A 60 -4.31 4.72 11.79
C SER A 60 -3.11 5.50 12.33
N LEU A 61 -1.93 5.37 11.72
CA LEU A 61 -0.74 6.10 12.12
C LEU A 61 -0.93 7.61 12.03
N LEU A 62 -1.48 8.07 10.90
CA LEU A 62 -1.67 9.49 10.63
C LEU A 62 -2.93 10.07 11.29
N GLY A 63 -3.75 9.25 11.97
CA GLY A 63 -4.99 9.68 12.59
C GLY A 63 -6.02 10.23 11.58
N MET A 64 -6.00 9.76 10.33
CA MET A 64 -6.86 10.26 9.24
C MET A 64 -7.79 9.18 8.71
N SER A 65 -8.90 9.59 8.07
CA SER A 65 -9.77 8.65 7.37
C SER A 65 -9.10 8.10 6.11
N ARG A 66 -9.50 6.91 5.65
CA ARG A 66 -9.03 6.36 4.36
C ARG A 66 -9.38 7.25 3.16
N GLN A 67 -10.54 7.91 3.19
CA GLN A 67 -10.89 8.88 2.15
C GLN A 67 -9.90 10.05 2.14
N SER A 68 -9.55 10.58 3.31
CA SER A 68 -8.56 11.66 3.45
C SER A 68 -7.18 11.21 2.96
N LEU A 69 -6.77 10.00 3.30
CA LEU A 69 -5.51 9.42 2.84
C LEU A 69 -5.45 9.29 1.32
N ASN A 70 -6.52 8.78 0.69
CA ASN A 70 -6.57 8.64 -0.77
C ASN A 70 -6.53 10.01 -1.47
N ILE A 71 -7.23 11.01 -0.92
CA ILE A 71 -7.14 12.39 -1.41
C ILE A 71 -5.70 12.91 -1.26
N MET A 72 -5.05 12.64 -0.14
CA MET A 72 -3.66 13.05 0.09
C MET A 72 -2.71 12.37 -0.89
N SER A 73 -2.78 11.05 -1.07
CA SER A 73 -1.87 10.30 -1.95
C SER A 73 -1.95 10.75 -3.40
N VAL A 74 -3.15 11.10 -3.89
CA VAL A 74 -3.34 11.59 -5.26
C VAL A 74 -2.90 13.05 -5.43
N ASN A 75 -3.07 13.88 -4.42
CA ASN A 75 -2.79 15.32 -4.48
C ASN A 75 -1.48 15.71 -3.77
N TRP A 76 -0.62 14.75 -3.43
CA TRP A 76 0.63 15.03 -2.75
C TRP A 76 1.68 15.56 -3.73
N PRO A 77 2.41 16.63 -3.38
CA PRO A 77 2.22 17.46 -2.19
C PRO A 77 1.16 18.55 -2.39
N GLN A 78 0.58 19.02 -1.28
CA GLN A 78 -0.27 20.22 -1.31
C GLN A 78 0.53 21.42 -1.82
N LYS A 79 -0.11 22.33 -2.56
CA LYS A 79 0.55 23.50 -3.18
C LYS A 79 1.40 24.35 -2.22
N ASN A 80 0.95 24.49 -0.98
CA ASN A 80 1.68 25.26 0.05
C ASN A 80 2.88 24.50 0.65
N LEU A 81 2.94 23.19 0.42
CA LEU A 81 4.01 22.30 0.88
C LEU A 81 5.01 21.96 -0.24
N GLU A 82 4.66 22.21 -1.50
CA GLU A 82 5.44 21.84 -2.68
C GLU A 82 6.91 22.31 -2.63
N SER A 83 7.17 23.51 -2.09
CA SER A 83 8.54 24.03 -1.95
C SER A 83 9.41 23.30 -0.94
N PHE A 84 8.82 22.49 -0.06
CA PHE A 84 9.52 21.73 0.99
C PHE A 84 9.68 20.25 0.63
N CYS A 85 9.00 19.77 -0.40
CA CYS A 85 9.05 18.39 -0.83
C CYS A 85 10.28 18.10 -1.68
N ASP A 86 10.85 16.92 -1.47
CA ASP A 86 11.77 16.35 -2.43
C ASP A 86 11.01 15.87 -3.67
N LYS A 87 11.37 16.40 -4.86
CA LYS A 87 10.68 16.07 -6.12
C LYS A 87 10.84 14.60 -6.50
N ASP A 88 11.89 13.95 -6.00
CA ASP A 88 12.15 12.54 -6.27
C ASP A 88 11.35 11.62 -5.32
N LYS A 89 10.72 12.19 -4.27
CA LYS A 89 9.92 11.46 -3.29
C LYS A 89 8.44 11.75 -3.48
N SER A 90 7.78 10.88 -4.25
CA SER A 90 6.33 10.87 -4.39
C SER A 90 5.69 9.84 -3.47
N MET A 91 4.43 10.04 -3.10
CA MET A 91 3.59 9.01 -2.45
C MET A 91 3.13 7.96 -3.47
N SER A 92 4.09 7.36 -4.19
CA SER A 92 3.80 6.32 -5.17
C SER A 92 3.16 5.11 -4.50
N VAL A 93 2.10 4.60 -5.12
CA VAL A 93 1.32 3.47 -4.61
C VAL A 93 2.07 2.19 -4.93
N THR A 94 2.59 1.52 -3.91
CA THR A 94 3.19 0.19 -4.04
C THR A 94 2.12 -0.86 -3.74
N PHE A 95 2.07 -1.92 -4.56
CA PHE A 95 1.18 -3.06 -4.33
C PHE A 95 1.98 -4.27 -3.85
N ALA A 96 1.48 -4.93 -2.82
CA ALA A 96 2.02 -6.21 -2.34
C ALA A 96 0.94 -7.29 -2.42
N PHE A 97 1.31 -8.48 -2.91
CA PHE A 97 0.41 -9.64 -2.90
C PHE A 97 0.51 -10.37 -1.56
N VAL A 98 -0.61 -10.52 -0.87
CA VAL A 98 -0.62 -11.06 0.48
C VAL A 98 -0.64 -12.59 0.47
N THR A 99 0.44 -13.18 0.97
CA THR A 99 0.56 -14.62 1.21
C THR A 99 0.50 -15.00 2.69
N ALA A 100 0.58 -14.00 3.58
CA ALA A 100 0.51 -14.17 5.03
C ALA A 100 -0.79 -14.88 5.46
N GLU A 101 -0.64 -16.07 6.04
CA GLU A 101 -1.75 -16.98 6.39
C GLU A 101 -2.80 -16.37 7.34
N LYS A 102 -2.37 -15.50 8.25
CA LYS A 102 -3.25 -14.89 9.27
C LYS A 102 -3.88 -13.58 8.80
N SER A 103 -3.56 -13.10 7.60
CA SER A 103 -4.10 -11.84 7.10
C SER A 103 -5.55 -12.01 6.64
N PRO A 104 -6.46 -11.07 6.98
CA PRO A 104 -7.80 -11.04 6.39
C PRO A 104 -7.78 -10.75 4.88
N TYR A 105 -6.64 -10.31 4.34
CA TYR A 105 -6.45 -10.00 2.92
C TYR A 105 -5.65 -11.06 2.18
N LYS A 106 -5.50 -12.27 2.72
CA LYS A 106 -4.80 -13.38 2.06
C LYS A 106 -5.30 -13.58 0.62
N ASN A 107 -4.36 -13.79 -0.30
CA ASN A 107 -4.57 -13.95 -1.75
C ASN A 107 -5.13 -12.71 -2.44
N GLN A 108 -4.94 -11.52 -1.86
CA GLN A 108 -5.31 -10.24 -2.47
C GLN A 108 -4.09 -9.34 -2.58
N SER A 109 -4.09 -8.44 -3.56
CA SER A 109 -3.13 -7.35 -3.64
C SER A 109 -3.62 -6.18 -2.80
N ILE A 110 -2.76 -5.66 -1.93
CA ILE A 110 -3.05 -4.49 -1.09
C ILE A 110 -2.09 -3.36 -1.43
N VAL A 111 -2.53 -2.13 -1.19
CA VAL A 111 -1.63 -0.97 -1.18
C VAL A 111 -0.81 -1.00 0.11
N VAL A 112 0.50 -0.81 -0.04
CA VAL A 112 1.44 -0.74 1.07
C VAL A 112 2.25 0.56 1.03
N TYR A 113 2.58 1.05 2.22
CA TYR A 113 3.38 2.25 2.45
C TYR A 113 4.60 1.86 3.28
N ASP A 114 5.79 2.24 2.82
CA ASP A 114 7.01 2.06 3.59
C ASP A 114 7.27 3.24 4.53
N ALA A 115 8.30 3.08 5.36
CA ALA A 115 8.71 4.11 6.31
C ALA A 115 9.21 5.41 5.65
N SER A 116 9.74 5.34 4.42
CA SER A 116 10.30 6.50 3.74
C SER A 116 9.24 7.57 3.44
N ILE A 117 8.00 7.14 3.21
CA ILE A 117 6.85 8.04 3.02
C ILE A 117 6.53 8.79 4.32
N ILE A 118 6.58 8.11 5.47
CA ILE A 118 6.35 8.73 6.78
C ILE A 118 7.44 9.76 7.06
N GLU A 119 8.69 9.39 6.85
CA GLU A 119 9.83 10.27 7.05
C GLU A 119 9.72 11.54 6.20
N GLU A 120 9.30 11.40 4.94
CA GLU A 120 9.12 12.55 4.07
C GLU A 120 7.95 13.44 4.50
N ILE A 121 6.83 12.87 4.93
CA ILE A 121 5.72 13.65 5.49
C ILE A 121 6.20 14.44 6.71
N ILE A 122 6.83 13.79 7.69
CA ILE A 122 7.33 14.44 8.90
C ILE A 122 8.30 15.56 8.54
N ARG A 123 9.26 15.28 7.64
CA ARG A 123 10.25 16.26 7.18
C ARG A 123 9.60 17.48 6.54
N VAL A 124 8.68 17.27 5.60
CA VAL A 124 7.99 18.35 4.88
C VAL A 124 7.23 19.25 5.85
N TYR A 125 6.45 18.67 6.76
CA TYR A 125 5.71 19.44 7.75
C TYR A 125 6.64 20.15 8.75
N ALA A 126 7.73 19.52 9.18
CA ALA A 126 8.72 20.16 10.06
C ALA A 126 9.41 21.37 9.41
N LEU A 127 9.77 21.26 8.13
CA LEU A 127 10.36 22.37 7.37
C LEU A 127 9.35 23.51 7.12
N ALA A 128 8.13 23.15 6.73
CA ALA A 128 7.06 24.11 6.51
C ALA A 128 6.68 24.86 7.82
N TYR A 129 6.67 24.16 8.96
CA TYR A 129 6.48 24.77 10.27
C TYR A 129 7.65 25.70 10.64
N SER A 130 8.89 25.24 10.50
CA SER A 130 10.10 26.01 10.85
C SER A 130 10.27 27.28 10.01
N SER A 131 9.72 27.30 8.78
CA SER A 131 9.72 28.47 7.90
C SER A 131 8.55 29.44 8.15
N GLY A 132 7.60 29.10 9.03
CA GLY A 132 6.39 29.88 9.27
C GLY A 132 5.34 29.78 8.16
N ALA A 133 5.51 28.85 7.21
CA ALA A 133 4.53 28.57 6.16
C ALA A 133 3.28 27.85 6.70
N LEU A 134 3.44 27.06 7.76
CA LEU A 134 2.35 26.56 8.58
C LEU A 134 2.17 27.53 9.76
N ARG A 135 1.04 28.24 9.79
CA ARG A 135 0.61 29.03 10.96
C ARG A 135 -0.33 28.18 11.81
N GLU A 136 -0.35 28.46 13.11
CA GLU A 136 -1.37 27.95 14.05
C GLU A 136 -2.80 28.29 13.60
#